data_AF-A0A6C1KSM7-F1
#
_entry.id   AF-A0A6C1KSM7-F1
#
_cell.length_a   1.000
_cell.length_b   1.000
_cell.length_c   1.000
_cell.angle_alpha   90.00
_cell.angle_beta   90.00
_cell.angle_gamma   90.00
#
_symmetry.space_group_name_H-M   'P 1'
#
loop_
_entity.id
_entity.type
_entity.pdbx_description
1 polymer ?
#
loop_
_entity_poly.entity_id
_entity_poly.type
_entity_poly.pdbx_seq_one_letter_code
_entity_poly.pdbx_strand_id
1 'polypeptide(L)'
;MAEVERRRLHNPRDRTIYREVARQFGVGEQSLRLWMKKRDAERLEAGAPAAGAEAGELMSPEQMQSELQALRRQIQKLRTENEVLKRAFVVFSSEWGGDK
;
A
#
# COMPACT_ATOMS: atom_id res chain seq x y z
N MET A 1 9.08 12.02 -12.73
CA MET A 1 9.26 11.37 -11.40
C MET A 1 8.17 11.76 -10.41
N ALA A 2 7.96 13.07 -10.16
CA ALA A 2 6.89 13.55 -9.27
C ALA A 2 5.48 13.06 -9.64
N GLU A 3 5.17 12.91 -10.94
CA GLU A 3 3.89 12.36 -11.41
C GLU A 3 3.70 10.88 -11.02
N VAL A 4 4.78 10.08 -11.04
CA VAL A 4 4.73 8.66 -10.62
C VAL A 4 4.39 8.58 -9.14
N GLU A 5 4.99 9.44 -8.31
CA GLU A 5 4.71 9.49 -6.87
C GLU A 5 3.28 9.91 -6.60
N ARG A 6 2.82 11.01 -7.20
CA ARG A 6 1.45 11.49 -7.03
C ARG A 6 0.42 10.39 -7.32
N ARG A 7 0.62 9.64 -8.41
CA ARG A 7 -0.27 8.53 -8.79
C ARG A 7 -0.12 7.32 -7.87
N ARG A 8 1.10 6.99 -7.41
CA ARG A 8 1.33 5.93 -6.42
C ARG A 8 0.61 6.24 -5.09
N LEU A 9 0.55 7.51 -4.68
CA LEU A 9 -0.17 7.95 -3.49
C LEU A 9 -1.67 7.78 -3.62
N HIS A 10 -2.21 8.21 -4.76
CA HIS A 10 -3.64 8.16 -5.01
C HIS A 10 -4.14 6.71 -5.23
N ASN A 11 -3.35 5.87 -5.90
CA ASN A 11 -3.68 4.46 -6.11
C ASN A 11 -2.42 3.56 -6.07
N PRO A 12 -2.03 3.07 -4.89
CA PRO A 12 -0.80 2.29 -4.71
C PRO A 12 -0.87 0.90 -5.38
N ARG A 13 -2.06 0.44 -5.75
CA ARG A 13 -2.25 -0.85 -6.44
C ARG A 13 -2.23 -0.73 -7.95
N ASP A 14 -2.20 0.49 -8.48
CA ASP A 14 -2.16 0.69 -9.92
C ASP A 14 -0.78 0.31 -10.49
N ARG A 15 -0.80 -0.74 -11.32
CA ARG A 15 0.39 -1.28 -11.98
C ARG A 15 0.69 -0.58 -13.31
N THR A 16 -0.22 0.23 -13.85
CA THR A 16 -0.07 0.88 -15.16
C THR A 16 0.68 2.22 -15.08
N ILE A 17 0.84 2.79 -13.88
CA ILE A 17 1.47 4.10 -13.65
C ILE A 17 2.78 4.27 -14.44
N TYR A 18 3.72 3.33 -14.33
CA TYR A 18 5.00 3.47 -15.01
C TYR A 18 4.88 3.45 -16.52
N ARG A 19 3.99 2.60 -17.06
CA ARG A 19 3.77 2.49 -18.50
C ARG A 19 3.17 3.78 -19.07
N GLU A 20 2.19 4.34 -18.37
CA GLU A 20 1.52 5.57 -18.79
C GLU A 20 2.44 6.79 -18.69
N VAL A 21 3.15 6.94 -17.57
CA VAL A 21 4.09 8.03 -17.37
C VAL A 21 5.27 7.89 -18.35
N ALA A 22 5.82 6.70 -18.54
CA ALA A 22 6.88 6.48 -19.51
C ALA A 22 6.49 6.92 -20.93
N ARG A 23 5.25 6.59 -21.35
CA ARG A 23 4.70 7.01 -22.64
C ARG A 23 4.54 8.53 -22.73
N GLN A 24 4.03 9.18 -21.69
CA GLN A 24 3.85 10.64 -21.66
C GLN A 24 5.17 11.40 -21.80
N PHE A 25 6.25 10.87 -21.21
CA PHE A 25 7.57 11.50 -21.24
C PHE A 25 8.51 10.95 -22.33
N GLY A 26 8.04 10.02 -23.17
CA GLY A 26 8.84 9.42 -24.25
C GLY A 26 10.04 8.61 -23.76
N VAL A 27 10.01 8.10 -22.53
CA VAL A 27 11.10 7.31 -21.94
C VAL A 27 10.75 5.82 -21.88
N GLY A 28 11.75 4.95 -21.81
CA GLY A 28 11.53 3.52 -21.60
C GLY A 28 10.95 3.23 -20.21
N GLU A 29 9.95 2.36 -20.14
CA GLU A 29 9.31 1.96 -18.87
C GLU A 29 10.32 1.37 -17.87
N GLN A 30 11.24 0.52 -18.37
CA GLN A 30 12.27 -0.09 -17.54
C GLN A 30 13.26 0.94 -16.98
N SER A 31 13.63 1.94 -17.79
CA SER A 31 14.48 3.06 -17.34
C SER A 31 13.79 3.86 -16.23
N LEU A 32 12.50 4.16 -16.40
CA LEU A 32 11.72 4.86 -15.39
C LEU A 32 11.63 4.08 -14.07
N ARG A 33 11.45 2.75 -14.13
CA ARG A 33 11.46 1.86 -12.95
C ARG A 33 12.81 1.87 -12.25
N LEU A 34 13.91 1.79 -13.00
CA LEU A 34 15.27 1.82 -12.44
C LEU A 34 15.58 3.15 -11.74
N TRP A 35 15.21 4.28 -12.35
CA TRP A 35 15.40 5.59 -11.74
C TRP A 35 14.55 5.76 -10.48
N MET A 36 13.31 5.26 -10.47
CA MET A 36 12.47 5.30 -9.27
C MET A 36 13.08 4.44 -8.17
N LYS A 37 13.57 3.23 -8.47
CA LYS A 37 14.25 2.37 -7.50
C LYS A 37 15.51 3.02 -6.92
N LYS A 38 16.34 3.63 -7.77
CA LYS A 38 17.55 4.34 -7.35
C LYS A 38 17.22 5.48 -6.40
N ARG A 39 16.22 6.29 -6.77
CA ARG A 39 15.76 7.42 -5.95
C ARG A 39 15.12 6.96 -4.63
N ASP A 40 14.34 5.89 -4.65
CA ASP A 40 13.74 5.31 -3.44
C ASP A 40 14.85 4.80 -2.48
N ALA A 41 15.95 4.25 -3.02
CA ALA A 41 17.13 3.85 -2.24
C ALA A 41 17.91 5.06 -1.68
N GLU A 42 18.22 6.07 -2.51
CA GLU A 42 18.88 7.31 -2.07
C GLU A 42 18.10 8.01 -0.95
N ARG A 43 16.77 7.94 -1.00
CA ARG A 43 15.88 8.55 -0.02
C ARG A 43 15.85 7.79 1.31
N LEU A 44 16.01 6.47 1.28
CA LEU A 44 16.16 5.64 2.46
C LEU A 44 17.48 5.94 3.18
N GLU A 45 18.57 6.04 2.42
CA GLU A 45 19.91 6.40 2.94
C GLU A 45 19.92 7.82 3.54
N ALA A 46 19.18 8.76 2.94
CA ALA A 46 19.06 10.13 3.43
C ALA A 46 18.12 10.30 4.64
N GLY A 47 17.51 9.22 5.16
CA GLY A 47 16.56 9.29 6.26
C GLY A 47 15.27 10.07 5.96
N ALA A 48 14.96 10.30 4.67
CA ALA A 48 13.81 11.10 4.28
C ALA A 48 12.52 10.25 4.28
N PRO A 49 11.45 10.70 4.98
CA PRO A 49 10.25 9.88 5.23
C PRO A 49 9.54 9.55 3.92
N ALA A 50 9.31 8.27 3.57
CA ALA A 50 8.76 7.74 2.28
C ALA A 50 7.79 8.71 1.55
N ALA A 51 7.83 8.83 0.21
CA ALA A 51 6.82 9.61 -0.50
C ALA A 51 5.47 8.88 -0.38
N GLY A 52 4.66 9.31 0.58
CA GLY A 52 3.43 8.63 1.04
C GLY A 52 3.40 8.24 2.51
N ALA A 53 4.49 8.46 3.23
CA ALA A 53 4.33 8.97 4.58
C ALA A 53 3.74 10.36 4.39
N GLU A 54 2.42 10.48 4.56
CA GLU A 54 1.82 11.72 5.02
C GLU A 54 2.81 12.37 5.98
N ALA A 55 3.09 13.65 5.79
CA ALA A 55 3.82 14.43 6.77
C ALA A 55 2.99 14.39 8.05
N GLY A 56 3.16 13.32 8.82
CA GLY A 56 2.61 13.17 10.15
C GLY A 56 3.21 14.32 10.91
N GLU A 57 2.36 15.31 11.16
CA GLU A 57 2.53 16.30 12.21
C GLU A 57 3.33 15.63 13.33
N LEU A 58 4.53 16.15 13.64
CA LEU A 58 5.53 15.49 14.47
C LEU A 58 4.89 15.03 15.79
N MET A 59 4.37 13.81 15.80
CA MET A 59 3.62 13.29 16.93
C MET A 59 4.61 13.03 18.05
N SER A 60 4.22 13.32 19.29
CA SER A 60 5.06 12.94 20.42
C SER A 60 5.27 11.42 20.43
N PRO A 61 6.38 10.92 21.00
CA PRO A 61 6.62 9.48 21.11
C PRO A 61 5.45 8.73 21.78
N GLU A 62 4.76 9.37 22.71
CA GLU A 62 3.58 8.83 23.41
C GLU A 62 2.38 8.73 22.48
N GLN A 63 2.15 9.76 21.66
CA GLN A 63 1.10 9.76 20.65
C GLN A 63 1.33 8.65 19.62
N MET A 64 2.57 8.49 19.12
CA MET A 64 2.91 7.39 18.22
C MET A 64 2.66 6.01 18.85
N GLN A 65 3.02 5.82 20.12
CA GLN A 65 2.77 4.56 20.81
C GLN A 65 1.27 4.27 20.96
N SER A 66 0.47 5.28 21.30
CA SER A 66 -0.98 5.15 21.42
C SER A 66 -1.64 4.77 20.08
N GLU A 67 -1.20 5.40 18.99
CA GLU A 67 -1.70 5.12 17.65
C GLU A 67 -1.26 3.74 17.16
N LEU A 68 -0.01 3.33 17.43
CA LEU A 68 0.46 1.97 17.16
C LEU A 68 -0.39 0.93 17.89
N GLN A 69 -0.77 1.17 19.14
CA GLN A 69 -1.66 0.27 19.86
C GLN A 69 -3.06 0.23 19.26
N ALA A 70 -3.63 1.39 18.91
CA ALA A 70 -4.94 1.48 18.27
C ALA A 70 -4.97 0.73 16.93
N LEU A 71 -3.98 0.97 16.07
CA LEU A 71 -3.84 0.30 14.78
C LEU A 71 -3.66 -1.22 14.94
N ARG A 72 -2.87 -1.67 15.92
CA ARG A 72 -2.73 -3.12 16.21
C ARG A 72 -4.06 -3.74 16.63
N ARG A 73 -4.85 -3.07 17.47
CA ARG A 73 -6.19 -3.54 17.86
C ARG A 73 -7.12 -3.63 16.66
N GLN A 74 -7.08 -2.63 15.77
CA GLN A 74 -7.89 -2.61 14.56
C GLN A 74 -7.50 -3.74 13.60
N ILE A 75 -6.21 -3.99 13.40
CA ILE A 75 -5.72 -5.12 12.60
C ILE A 75 -6.22 -6.45 13.17
N GLN A 76 -6.15 -6.64 14.49
CA GLN A 76 -6.67 -7.85 15.14
C GLN A 76 -8.17 -8.03 14.90
N LYS A 77 -8.96 -6.98 15.14
CA LYS A 77 -10.41 -6.98 14.88
C LYS A 77 -10.73 -7.36 13.43
N LEU A 78 -10.10 -6.68 12.46
CA LEU A 78 -10.32 -6.95 11.05
C LEU A 78 -9.94 -8.38 10.67
N ARG A 79 -8.85 -8.92 11.22
CA ARG A 79 -8.48 -10.33 11.00
C ARG A 79 -9.54 -11.28 11.53
N THR A 80 -10.05 -11.05 12.74
CA THR A 80 -11.09 -11.90 13.32
C THR A 80 -12.39 -11.86 12.50
N GLU A 81 -12.81 -10.68 12.04
CA GLU A 81 -13.97 -10.53 11.16
C GLU A 81 -13.76 -11.24 9.83
N ASN A 82 -12.56 -11.12 9.24
CA ASN A 82 -12.24 -11.79 7.99
C ASN A 82 -12.28 -13.32 8.14
N GLU A 83 -11.80 -13.87 9.25
CA GLU A 83 -11.88 -15.31 9.52
C GLU A 83 -13.33 -15.79 9.69
N VAL A 84 -14.19 -15.01 10.35
CA VAL A 84 -15.63 -15.32 10.43
C VAL A 84 -16.25 -15.32 9.03
N LEU A 85 -15.97 -14.31 8.21
CA LEU A 85 -16.47 -14.22 6.84
C LEU A 85 -15.97 -15.39 5.97
N LYS A 86 -14.70 -15.78 6.10
CA LYS A 86 -14.16 -16.95 5.39
C LYS A 86 -14.85 -18.24 5.83
N ARG A 87 -15.07 -18.44 7.12
CA ARG A 87 -15.79 -19.62 7.64
C ARG A 87 -17.22 -19.66 7.11
N ALA A 88 -17.93 -18.54 7.14
CA ALA A 88 -19.26 -18.42 6.56
C ALA A 88 -19.24 -18.76 5.06
N PHE A 89 -18.29 -18.23 4.31
CA PHE A 89 -18.12 -18.54 2.88
C PHE A 89 -17.90 -20.03 2.61
N VAL A 90 -17.08 -20.71 3.42
CA VAL A 90 -16.86 -22.16 3.27
C VAL A 90 -18.15 -22.94 3.53
N VAL A 91 -18.87 -22.62 4.60
CA VAL A 91 -20.16 -23.25 4.93
C VAL A 91 -21.16 -23.05 3.78
N PHE A 92 -21.37 -21.80 3.34
CA PHE A 92 -22.26 -21.51 2.23
C PHE A 92 -21.82 -22.19 0.92
N SER A 93 -20.53 -22.22 0.61
CA SER A 93 -20.03 -22.89 -0.60
C SER A 93 -20.22 -24.40 -0.55
N SER A 94 -20.14 -25.01 0.64
CA SER A 94 -20.38 -26.44 0.82
C SER A 94 -21.87 -26.82 0.75
N GLU A 95 -22.77 -25.95 1.20
CA GLU A 95 -24.22 -26.15 1.10
C GLU A 95 -24.75 -25.96 -0.33
N TRP A 96 -24.14 -25.06 -1.12
CA TRP A 96 -24.58 -24.75 -2.48
C TRP A 96 -23.88 -25.60 -3.56
N GLY A 97 -22.79 -26.30 -3.21
CA GLY A 97 -22.04 -27.18 -4.10
C GLY A 97 -22.45 -28.66 -4.04
N GLY A 98 -23.35 -29.03 -3.12
CA GLY A 98 -23.81 -30.41 -2.88
C GLY A 98 -25.06 -30.84 -3.65
N ASP A 99 -25.68 -29.94 -4.41
CA ASP A 99 -26.88 -30.23 -5.22
C ASP A 99 -26.51 -30.25 -6.71
N LYS A 100 -25.85 -31.33 -7.15
CA LYS A 100 -25.64 -31.70 -8.56
C LYS A 100 -25.54 -33.21 -8.71
#